data_AF-A0AA35SU80-F1
#
_entry.id   AF-A0AA35SU80-F1
#
_cell.length_a   1.000
_cell.length_b   1.000
_cell.length_c   1.000
_cell.angle_alpha   90.00
_cell.angle_beta   90.00
_cell.angle_gamma   90.00
#
_symmetry.space_group_name_H-M   'P 1'
#
loop_
_entity.id
_entity.type
_entity.pdbx_description
1 polymer ?
#
loop_
_entity_poly.entity_id
_entity_poly.type
_entity_poly.pdbx_seq_one_letter_code
_entity_poly.pdbx_strand_id
1 'polypeptide(L)'
;MQVMSATAITNPNASWLNTRGMWLGYLTSVAILHFILLSVPLFSTAMAWTLTHVVHNVGMYIMFHHMKGTPYPTGDQGDVRRLTNWEQIDNGHQYTPTRIFLTSVPIFL
;
A
#
# COMPACT_ATOMS: atom_id res chain seq x y z
N MET A 1 -31.41 12.96 22.90
CA MET A 1 -31.38 12.82 21.43
C MET A 1 -30.14 12.03 21.06
N GLN A 2 -30.32 10.76 20.72
CA GLN A 2 -29.25 9.93 20.16
C GLN A 2 -29.10 10.34 18.70
N VAL A 3 -28.12 11.19 18.42
CA VAL A 3 -27.78 11.52 17.03
C VAL A 3 -27.30 10.20 16.42
N MET A 4 -28.08 9.65 15.48
CA MET A 4 -27.59 8.63 14.56
C MET A 4 -26.46 9.28 13.75
N SER A 5 -25.24 9.24 14.29
CA SER A 5 -24.05 9.50 13.50
C SER A 5 -23.99 8.35 12.50
N ALA A 6 -24.32 8.63 11.24
CA ALA A 6 -23.87 7.78 10.16
C ALA A 6 -22.37 7.57 10.43
N THR A 7 -21.93 6.32 10.60
CA THR A 7 -20.52 6.00 10.83
C THR A 7 -19.76 6.29 9.54
N ALA A 8 -19.58 7.58 9.23
CA ALA A 8 -18.74 8.04 8.15
C ALA A 8 -17.37 7.44 8.41
N ILE A 9 -16.84 6.71 7.42
CA ILE A 9 -15.49 6.17 7.50
C ILE A 9 -14.57 7.38 7.71
N THR A 10 -13.98 7.47 8.90
CA THR A 10 -13.11 8.59 9.26
C THR A 10 -11.78 8.44 8.53
N ASN A 11 -11.18 7.24 8.57
CA ASN A 11 -9.93 6.96 7.88
C ASN A 11 -9.96 5.58 7.20
N PRO A 12 -10.23 5.49 5.88
CA PRO A 12 -10.18 4.23 5.15
C PRO A 12 -8.75 3.66 5.04
N ASN A 13 -7.72 4.50 5.09
CA ASN A 13 -6.33 4.07 4.99
C ASN A 13 -5.89 3.24 6.21
N ALA A 14 -6.63 3.31 7.32
CA ALA A 14 -6.34 2.54 8.53
C ALA A 14 -6.56 1.03 8.37
N SER A 15 -7.45 0.59 7.48
CA SER A 15 -7.93 -0.81 7.47
C SER A 15 -8.01 -1.48 6.10
N TRP A 16 -7.88 -0.76 4.97
CA TRP A 16 -8.00 -1.36 3.64
C TRP A 16 -7.01 -2.50 3.37
N LEU A 17 -5.78 -2.42 3.93
CA LEU A 17 -4.78 -3.50 3.85
C LEU A 17 -5.18 -4.78 4.57
N ASN A 18 -6.14 -4.72 5.50
CA ASN A 18 -6.59 -5.90 6.24
C ASN A 18 -7.61 -6.74 5.44
N THR A 19 -7.96 -6.31 4.22
CA THR A 19 -8.89 -7.04 3.34
C THR A 19 -8.17 -8.10 2.51
N ARG A 20 -8.75 -9.31 2.39
CA ARG A 20 -8.16 -10.41 1.61
C ARG A 20 -7.93 -10.05 0.12
N GLY A 21 -8.84 -9.25 -0.45
CA GLY A 21 -8.75 -8.82 -1.85
C GLY A 21 -7.51 -7.97 -2.12
N MET A 22 -7.08 -7.16 -1.15
CA MET A 22 -5.86 -6.38 -1.30
C MET A 22 -4.61 -7.24 -1.42
N TRP A 23 -4.50 -8.30 -0.61
CA TRP A 23 -3.36 -9.22 -0.66
C TRP A 23 -3.27 -9.97 -1.99
N LEU A 24 -4.42 -10.44 -2.48
CA LEU A 24 -4.49 -11.07 -3.80
C LEU A 24 -4.07 -10.07 -4.89
N GLY A 25 -4.65 -8.86 -4.87
CA GLY A 25 -4.31 -7.81 -5.82
C GLY A 25 -2.82 -7.43 -5.79
N TYR A 26 -2.21 -7.37 -4.60
CA TYR A 26 -0.78 -7.11 -4.42
C TYR A 26 0.08 -8.17 -5.11
N LEU A 27 -0.14 -9.46 -4.80
CA LEU A 27 0.62 -10.56 -5.41
C LEU A 27 0.43 -10.63 -6.93
N THR A 28 -0.82 -10.46 -7.39
CA THR A 28 -1.14 -10.42 -8.81
C THR A 28 -0.46 -9.23 -9.51
N SER A 29 -0.40 -8.06 -8.88
CA SER A 29 0.25 -6.87 -9.46
C SER A 29 1.75 -7.07 -9.63
N VAL A 30 2.42 -7.67 -8.64
CA VAL A 30 3.85 -8.01 -8.73
C VAL A 30 4.10 -9.04 -9.83
N ALA A 31 3.27 -10.09 -9.92
CA ALA A 31 3.38 -11.10 -10.97
C ALA A 31 3.18 -10.49 -12.37
N ILE A 32 2.16 -9.64 -12.55
CA ILE A 32 1.90 -8.95 -13.82
C ILE A 32 3.08 -8.06 -14.21
N LEU A 33 3.60 -7.26 -13.27
CA LEU A 33 4.79 -6.44 -13.51
C LEU A 33 5.96 -7.30 -14.00
N HIS A 34 6.22 -8.42 -13.32
CA HIS A 34 7.30 -9.32 -13.68
C HIS A 34 7.11 -9.94 -15.07
N PHE A 35 5.89 -10.41 -15.40
CA PHE A 35 5.58 -10.95 -16.73
C PHE A 35 5.71 -9.91 -17.84
N ILE A 36 5.30 -8.67 -17.60
CA ILE A 36 5.50 -7.56 -18.55
C ILE A 36 7.00 -7.36 -18.80
N LEU A 37 7.82 -7.35 -17.76
CA LEU A 37 9.27 -7.17 -17.88
C LEU A 37 9.93 -8.35 -18.61
N LEU A 38 9.52 -9.59 -18.33
CA LEU A 38 10.01 -10.79 -19.04
C LEU A 38 9.60 -10.80 -20.53
N SER A 39 8.53 -10.10 -20.89
CA SER A 39 8.07 -10.03 -22.28
C SER A 39 8.93 -9.10 -23.15
N VAL A 40 9.87 -8.35 -22.56
CA VAL A 40 10.78 -7.45 -23.28
C VAL A 40 11.99 -8.24 -23.79
N PRO A 41 12.19 -8.38 -25.13
CA PRO A 41 13.23 -9.26 -25.69
C PRO A 41 14.69 -8.91 -25.32
N LEU A 42 14.92 -7.69 -24.84
CA LEU A 42 16.25 -7.20 -24.46
C LEU A 42 16.60 -7.48 -22.98
N PHE A 43 15.64 -7.90 -22.17
CA PHE A 43 15.85 -8.12 -20.75
C PHE A 43 16.21 -9.58 -20.48
N SER A 44 17.33 -9.79 -19.79
CA SER A 44 17.61 -11.09 -19.19
C SER A 44 16.67 -11.34 -18.00
N THR A 45 16.50 -12.60 -17.60
CA THR A 45 15.72 -12.96 -16.40
C THR A 45 16.23 -12.24 -15.15
N ALA A 46 17.56 -12.10 -15.01
CA ALA A 46 18.16 -11.38 -13.90
C ALA A 46 17.79 -9.88 -13.91
N MET A 47 17.85 -9.23 -15.09
CA MET A 47 17.43 -7.83 -15.23
C MET A 47 15.94 -7.66 -14.93
N ALA A 48 15.09 -8.58 -15.36
CA ALA A 48 13.65 -8.52 -15.09
C ALA A 48 13.36 -8.58 -13.57
N TRP A 49 14.06 -9.44 -12.82
CA TRP A 49 13.96 -9.47 -11.35
C TRP A 49 14.47 -8.18 -10.71
N THR A 50 15.64 -7.67 -11.11
CA THR A 50 16.17 -6.40 -10.59
C THR A 50 15.19 -5.25 -10.84
N LEU A 51 14.63 -5.15 -12.04
CA LEU A 51 13.66 -4.11 -12.38
C LEU A 51 12.34 -4.30 -11.63
N THR A 52 11.88 -5.53 -11.44
CA THR A 52 10.69 -5.83 -10.61
C THR A 52 10.90 -5.30 -9.20
N HIS A 53 12.06 -5.59 -8.62
CA HIS A 53 12.44 -5.14 -7.28
C HIS A 53 12.51 -3.62 -7.17
N VAL A 54 13.17 -2.95 -8.11
CA VAL A 54 13.30 -1.49 -8.13
C VAL A 54 11.95 -0.80 -8.29
N VAL A 55 11.15 -1.22 -9.28
CA VAL A 55 9.84 -0.62 -9.55
C VAL A 55 8.90 -0.84 -8.37
N HIS A 56 8.90 -2.04 -7.79
CA HIS A 56 8.14 -2.34 -6.58
C HIS A 56 8.54 -1.41 -5.43
N ASN A 57 9.84 -1.32 -5.10
CA ASN A 57 10.30 -0.51 -3.98
C ASN A 57 9.98 0.98 -4.15
N VAL A 58 10.18 1.52 -5.36
CA VAL A 58 9.82 2.92 -5.66
C VAL A 58 8.31 3.13 -5.52
N GLY A 59 7.49 2.22 -6.06
CA GLY A 59 6.03 2.29 -5.94
C GLY A 59 5.55 2.24 -4.49
N MET A 60 6.10 1.30 -3.70
CA MET A 60 5.79 1.17 -2.27
C MET A 60 6.22 2.41 -1.48
N TYR A 61 7.40 2.96 -1.78
CA TYR A 61 7.87 4.19 -1.13
C TYR A 61 6.93 5.36 -1.42
N ILE A 62 6.54 5.57 -2.67
CA ILE A 62 5.61 6.65 -3.02
C ILE A 62 4.27 6.43 -2.32
N MET A 63 3.72 5.21 -2.39
CA MET A 63 2.41 4.90 -1.82
C MET A 63 2.37 5.11 -0.31
N PHE A 64 3.38 4.63 0.42
CA PHE A 64 3.36 4.60 1.88
C PHE A 64 4.04 5.80 2.53
N HIS A 65 5.07 6.38 1.92
CA HIS A 65 5.87 7.43 2.52
C HIS A 65 5.75 8.81 1.85
N HIS A 66 5.21 8.88 0.63
CA HIS A 66 5.01 10.17 -0.05
C HIS A 66 3.54 10.61 -0.07
N MET A 67 2.61 9.71 -0.39
CA MET A 67 1.18 10.03 -0.46
C MET A 67 0.62 10.32 0.93
N LYS A 68 -0.18 11.40 1.03
CA LYS A 68 -0.77 11.91 2.28
C LYS A 68 -2.28 12.08 2.18
N GLY A 69 -2.94 12.03 3.33
CA GLY A 69 -4.39 12.16 3.44
C GLY A 69 -5.12 10.96 2.86
N THR A 70 -6.39 11.16 2.51
CA THR A 70 -7.28 10.17 1.90
C THR A 70 -7.55 10.54 0.44
N PRO A 71 -7.74 9.57 -0.46
CA PRO A 71 -7.99 9.85 -1.88
C PRO A 71 -9.39 10.46 -2.15
N TYR A 72 -10.29 10.44 -1.18
CA TYR A 72 -11.66 10.96 -1.27
C TYR A 72 -12.03 11.69 0.03
N PRO A 73 -12.99 12.64 0.01
CA PRO A 73 -13.46 13.29 1.23
C PRO A 73 -13.99 12.29 2.26
N THR A 74 -13.51 12.41 3.51
CA THR A 74 -13.84 11.53 4.63
C THR A 74 -14.42 12.31 5.81
N GLY A 75 -14.99 11.59 6.78
CA GLY A 75 -15.63 12.19 7.97
C GLY A 75 -14.65 12.70 9.03
N ASP A 76 -13.34 12.70 8.76
CA ASP A 76 -12.26 13.06 9.68
C ASP A 76 -11.98 14.56 9.76
N GLN A 77 -12.71 15.41 9.04
CA GLN A 77 -12.53 16.87 9.04
C GLN A 77 -11.09 17.34 8.73
N GLY A 78 -10.30 16.49 8.06
CA GLY A 78 -8.91 16.76 7.70
C GLY A 78 -7.87 16.37 8.75
N ASP A 79 -8.25 15.61 9.78
CA ASP A 79 -7.34 15.11 10.83
C ASP A 79 -6.14 14.36 10.24
N VAL A 80 -6.33 13.59 9.16
CA VAL A 80 -5.25 12.80 8.56
C VAL A 80 -4.60 13.46 7.34
N ARG A 81 -4.96 14.70 6.99
CA ARG A 81 -4.49 15.38 5.76
C ARG A 81 -2.97 15.49 5.66
N ARG A 82 -2.27 15.58 6.79
CA ARG A 82 -0.81 15.71 6.85
C ARG A 82 -0.07 14.38 7.00
N LEU A 83 -0.79 13.31 7.30
CA LEU A 83 -0.23 12.00 7.58
C LEU A 83 -0.02 11.22 6.29
N THR A 84 1.09 10.51 6.18
CA THR A 84 1.33 9.56 5.10
C THR A 84 0.46 8.32 5.24
N ASN A 85 0.27 7.54 4.18
CA ASN A 85 -0.42 6.25 4.30
C ASN A 85 0.27 5.33 5.33
N TRP A 86 1.60 5.34 5.41
CA TRP A 86 2.34 4.59 6.44
C TRP A 86 1.97 5.03 7.85
N GLU A 87 1.78 6.32 8.10
CA GLU A 87 1.39 6.82 9.42
C GLU A 87 -0.07 6.45 9.75
N GLN A 88 -0.90 6.29 8.73
CA GLN A 88 -2.34 6.00 8.87
C GLN A 88 -2.67 4.52 9.06
N ILE A 89 -1.94 3.58 8.42
CA ILE A 89 -2.27 2.14 8.48
C ILE A 89 -2.27 1.59 9.91
N ASP A 90 -3.19 0.67 10.18
CA ASP A 90 -3.41 0.06 11.49
C ASP A 90 -3.55 1.10 12.62
N ASN A 91 -4.17 2.24 12.33
CA ASN A 91 -4.32 3.38 13.24
C ASN A 91 -2.98 3.87 13.84
N GLY A 92 -1.87 3.72 13.12
CA GLY A 92 -0.54 4.13 13.59
C GLY A 92 0.15 3.15 14.55
N HIS A 93 -0.48 2.02 14.90
CA HIS A 93 0.14 1.00 15.75
C HIS A 93 1.39 0.43 15.07
N GLN A 94 2.51 0.40 15.79
CA GLN A 94 3.77 -0.17 15.31
C GLN A 94 3.79 -1.69 15.48
N TYR A 95 4.71 -2.37 14.77
CA TYR A 95 4.93 -3.83 14.85
C TYR A 95 3.68 -4.69 14.57
N THR A 96 2.76 -4.18 13.77
CA THR A 96 1.61 -4.97 13.28
C THR A 96 2.07 -5.96 12.21
N PRO A 97 1.34 -7.08 12.00
CA PRO A 97 1.65 -8.03 10.93
C PRO A 97 1.76 -7.37 9.56
N THR A 98 0.87 -6.41 9.25
CA THR A 98 0.90 -5.63 8.01
C THR A 98 2.19 -4.83 7.87
N ARG A 99 2.60 -4.09 8.91
CA ARG A 99 3.85 -3.31 8.86
C ARG A 99 5.07 -4.20 8.74
N ILE A 100 5.12 -5.30 9.50
CA ILE A 100 6.22 -6.27 9.44
C ILE A 100 6.34 -6.85 8.03
N PHE A 101 5.21 -7.24 7.43
CA PHE A 101 5.17 -7.70 6.05
C PHE A 101 5.71 -6.63 5.09
N LEU A 102 5.16 -5.41 5.15
CA LEU A 102 5.53 -4.32 4.24
C LEU A 102 7.02 -3.96 4.34
N THR A 103 7.63 -4.07 5.53
CA THR A 103 9.07 -3.86 5.71
C THR A 103 9.92 -5.07 5.27
N SER A 104 9.37 -6.28 5.29
CA SER A 104 10.12 -7.49 4.94
C SER A 104 10.14 -7.75 3.43
N VAL A 105 9.06 -7.42 2.73
CA VAL A 105 8.94 -7.65 1.29
C VAL A 105 10.12 -7.12 0.47
N PRO A 106 10.59 -5.86 0.65
CA PRO A 106 11.78 -5.35 -0.03
C PRO A 106 13.04 -6.19 0.12
N ILE A 107 13.12 -7.05 1.14
CA ILE A 107 14.30 -7.88 1.41
C ILE A 107 14.21 -9.22 0.68
N PHE A 108 12.99 -9.74 0.49
CA PHE A 108 12.75 -11.10 -0.01
C PHE A 108 12.20 -11.16 -1.43
N LEU A 109 11.71 -10.05 -1.98
CA LEU A 109 11.29 -9.96 -3.38
C LEU A 109 12.49 -10.12 -4.33
#